data_AF-A0A246Q8J6-F1
#
_entry.id   AF-A0A246Q8J6-F1
#
_cell.length_a   1.000
_cell.length_b   1.000
_cell.length_c   1.000
_cell.angle_alpha   90.00
_cell.angle_beta   90.00
_cell.angle_gamma   90.00
#
_symmetry.space_group_name_H-M   'P 1'
#
loop_
_entity.id
_entity.type
_entity.pdbx_description
1 polymer ?
#
loop_
_entity_poly.entity_id
_entity_poly.type
_entity_poly.pdbx_seq_one_letter_code
_entity_poly.pdbx_strand_id
1 'polypeptide(L)'
;MNTATNPNTATDTNVTATANESIATNASSDRPYATTVWFLNGPNANLYGLDANKTYGSDSFPTLRERCEKKAAALELNLNFVQSNWEGQLVDWIQQARGDAQGVIINAAGLTYSSIPILDALLSFPGRIVEVHMSNIWRRESFRHHSYISKAADGVIAGLGADGYELAIEAMARLIRRPT
;
A
#
# COMPACT_ATOMS: atom_id res chain seq x y z
N MET A 1 -62.76 -45.31 -46.18
CA MET A 1 -62.18 -45.94 -47.39
C MET A 1 -60.84 -45.26 -47.70
N ASN A 2 -60.05 -45.79 -48.63
CA ASN A 2 -58.58 -45.56 -48.70
C ASN A 2 -58.15 -44.82 -49.99
N THR A 3 -56.84 -44.48 -50.08
CA THR A 3 -56.09 -43.94 -51.24
C THR A 3 -56.36 -42.46 -51.58
N ALA A 4 -55.39 -41.61 -51.94
CA ALA A 4 -53.91 -41.62 -51.91
C ALA A 4 -53.41 -40.13 -51.91
N THR A 5 -52.14 -39.70 -52.00
CA THR A 5 -50.85 -40.26 -52.48
C THR A 5 -49.64 -39.80 -51.60
N ASN A 6 -48.43 -39.74 -52.18
CA ASN A 6 -47.10 -39.32 -51.69
C ASN A 6 -46.34 -38.76 -52.95
N PRO A 7 -45.04 -38.35 -52.98
CA PRO A 7 -44.08 -37.93 -51.95
C PRO A 7 -43.32 -36.61 -52.26
N ASN A 8 -42.49 -36.14 -51.31
CA ASN A 8 -41.07 -35.71 -51.48
C ASN A 8 -40.61 -35.08 -50.14
N THR A 9 -39.62 -35.52 -49.36
CA THR A 9 -38.21 -35.89 -49.59
C THR A 9 -37.28 -34.75 -50.04
N ALA A 10 -36.53 -34.17 -49.09
CA ALA A 10 -35.05 -34.03 -49.17
C ALA A 10 -34.46 -33.45 -47.87
N THR A 11 -33.27 -33.94 -47.48
CA THR A 11 -32.17 -33.28 -46.71
C THR A 11 -32.51 -32.35 -45.54
N ASP A 12 -32.17 -32.70 -44.30
CA ASP A 12 -30.80 -32.66 -43.72
C ASP A 12 -30.20 -31.25 -43.58
N THR A 13 -30.17 -30.73 -42.34
CA THR A 13 -28.91 -30.62 -41.56
C THR A 13 -29.16 -30.09 -40.13
N ASN A 14 -28.42 -30.65 -39.17
CA ASN A 14 -27.80 -30.00 -37.99
C ASN A 14 -28.61 -28.89 -37.25
N VAL A 15 -29.09 -29.04 -36.01
CA VAL A 15 -28.34 -29.39 -34.78
C VAL A 15 -27.03 -28.59 -34.70
N THR A 16 -26.92 -27.50 -33.95
CA THR A 16 -27.10 -27.45 -32.49
C THR A 16 -27.82 -26.20 -31.99
N ALA A 17 -28.65 -26.36 -30.96
CA ALA A 17 -28.91 -25.29 -29.99
C ALA A 17 -27.99 -25.47 -28.79
N THR A 18 -27.39 -24.37 -28.30
CA THR A 18 -27.33 -24.01 -26.86
C THR A 18 -26.76 -22.59 -26.71
N ALA A 19 -27.24 -21.86 -25.71
CA ALA A 19 -26.75 -20.54 -25.38
C ALA A 19 -25.32 -20.55 -24.81
N ASN A 20 -24.59 -19.45 -25.00
CA ASN A 20 -24.10 -18.60 -23.91
C ASN A 20 -23.29 -17.41 -24.44
N GLU A 21 -23.96 -16.29 -24.71
CA GLU A 21 -23.29 -14.98 -24.65
C GLU A 21 -23.13 -14.62 -23.16
N SER A 22 -22.04 -15.10 -22.57
CA SER A 22 -21.68 -14.74 -21.19
C SER A 22 -21.32 -13.25 -21.16
N ILE A 23 -22.25 -12.43 -20.67
CA ILE A 23 -22.01 -11.01 -20.37
C ILE A 23 -20.73 -10.91 -19.54
N ALA A 24 -19.71 -10.24 -20.08
CA ALA A 24 -18.49 -9.95 -19.35
C ALA A 24 -18.84 -8.99 -18.21
N THR A 25 -18.95 -9.54 -16.99
CA THR A 25 -19.27 -8.77 -15.79
C THR A 25 -18.11 -7.85 -15.46
N ASN A 26 -18.24 -6.57 -15.83
CA ASN A 26 -17.32 -5.51 -15.43
C ASN A 26 -17.15 -5.52 -13.91
N ALA A 27 -15.97 -5.90 -13.44
CA ALA A 27 -15.69 -6.10 -12.03
C ALA A 27 -15.60 -4.75 -11.29
N SER A 28 -16.73 -4.32 -10.71
CA SER A 28 -16.86 -3.27 -9.70
C SER A 28 -16.14 -1.94 -10.03
N SER A 29 -16.77 -1.10 -10.85
CA SER A 29 -16.44 0.34 -10.95
C SER A 29 -16.98 1.15 -9.76
N ASP A 30 -16.92 0.58 -8.54
CA ASP A 30 -17.70 1.04 -7.39
C ASP A 30 -16.89 0.97 -6.08
N ARG A 31 -15.93 1.88 -5.96
CA ARG A 31 -15.41 2.36 -4.68
C ARG A 31 -15.56 3.88 -4.65
N PRO A 32 -16.63 4.44 -4.04
CA PRO A 32 -16.83 5.89 -3.97
C PRO A 32 -15.87 6.60 -2.99
N TYR A 33 -14.93 5.86 -2.40
CA TYR A 33 -13.88 6.38 -1.51
C TYR A 33 -12.50 6.01 -2.06
N ALA A 34 -11.61 7.01 -2.14
CA ALA A 34 -10.21 6.79 -2.49
C ALA A 34 -9.53 5.85 -1.49
N THR A 35 -8.55 5.07 -1.96
CA THR A 35 -7.88 4.06 -1.12
C THR A 35 -7.02 4.78 -0.07
N THR A 36 -7.34 4.61 1.21
CA THR A 36 -6.67 5.32 2.30
C THR A 36 -5.41 4.59 2.74
N VAL A 37 -4.31 5.33 2.81
CA VAL A 37 -2.99 4.89 3.28
C VAL A 37 -2.50 5.87 4.35
N TRP A 38 -2.02 5.36 5.48
CA TRP A 38 -1.33 6.18 6.47
C TRP A 38 0.17 6.14 6.23
N PHE A 39 0.84 7.29 6.28
CA PHE A 39 2.31 7.38 6.28
C PHE A 39 2.75 7.94 7.64
N LEU A 40 3.27 7.05 8.47
CA LEU A 40 3.66 7.33 9.85
C LEU A 40 5.16 7.65 9.92
N ASN A 41 5.50 8.80 10.50
CA ASN A 41 6.88 9.24 10.69
C ASN A 41 7.21 9.35 12.18
N GLY A 42 8.26 8.66 12.60
CA GLY A 42 8.70 8.57 13.99
C GLY A 42 9.60 9.73 14.44
N PRO A 43 10.27 9.56 15.59
CA PRO A 43 10.94 10.66 16.25
C PRO A 43 12.05 11.33 15.43
N ASN A 44 12.10 12.65 15.51
CA ASN A 44 13.05 13.55 14.83
C ASN A 44 12.88 13.67 13.31
N ALA A 45 11.90 13.00 12.68
CA ALA A 45 11.61 13.21 11.25
C ALA A 45 11.20 14.66 10.94
N ASN A 46 10.61 15.36 11.92
CA ASN A 46 10.31 16.80 11.86
C ASN A 46 11.56 17.70 11.77
N LEU A 47 12.78 17.16 11.89
CA LEU A 47 14.04 17.89 11.78
C LEU A 47 14.72 17.73 10.41
N TYR A 48 14.12 17.00 9.47
CA TYR A 48 14.64 16.89 8.10
C TYR A 48 14.71 18.27 7.43
N GLY A 49 15.80 18.51 6.68
CA GLY A 49 16.15 19.82 6.09
C GLY A 49 16.73 20.86 7.06
N LEU A 50 16.67 20.63 8.39
CA LEU A 50 17.16 21.59 9.40
C LEU A 50 18.59 21.31 9.91
N ASP A 51 19.13 20.12 9.63
CA ASP A 51 20.51 19.76 9.95
C ASP A 51 21.50 20.40 8.98
N ALA A 52 22.40 21.25 9.51
CA ALA A 52 23.47 21.90 8.74
C ALA A 52 24.41 20.90 8.02
N ASN A 53 24.54 19.68 8.54
CA ASN A 53 25.35 18.61 7.93
C ASN A 53 24.63 17.90 6.78
N LYS A 54 23.34 18.19 6.54
CA LYS A 54 22.49 17.62 5.48
C LYS A 54 22.43 16.08 5.50
N THR A 55 22.52 15.47 6.69
CA THR A 55 22.59 14.01 6.89
C THR A 55 21.41 13.24 6.26
N TYR A 56 20.28 13.92 6.06
CA TYR A 56 19.03 13.38 5.52
C TYR A 56 18.61 14.06 4.20
N GLY A 57 19.54 14.74 3.52
CA GLY A 57 19.26 15.57 2.34
C GLY A 57 18.95 17.02 2.67
N SER A 58 18.54 17.78 1.64
CA SER A 58 18.15 19.20 1.73
C SER A 58 16.67 19.42 2.07
N ASP A 59 15.82 18.44 1.77
CA ASP A 59 14.37 18.63 1.74
C ASP A 59 13.82 18.75 3.16
N SER A 60 13.00 19.78 3.40
CA SER A 60 12.33 19.96 4.68
C SER A 60 11.23 18.92 4.88
N PHE A 61 10.85 18.61 6.12
CA PHE A 61 9.72 17.70 6.37
C PHE A 61 8.40 18.15 5.69
N PRO A 62 8.04 19.45 5.65
CA PRO A 62 6.96 19.96 4.78
C PRO A 62 7.15 19.66 3.28
N THR A 63 8.34 19.90 2.73
CA THR A 63 8.64 19.59 1.31
C THR A 63 8.50 18.09 1.02
N LEU A 64 8.93 17.24 1.94
CA LEU A 64 8.78 15.79 1.85
C LEU A 64 7.30 15.37 1.88
N ARG A 65 6.48 16.00 2.74
CA ARG A 65 5.02 15.82 2.74
C ARG A 65 4.42 16.16 1.37
N GLU A 66 4.71 17.34 0.83
CA GLU A 66 4.18 17.80 -0.47
C GLU A 66 4.54 16.82 -1.61
N ARG A 67 5.78 16.31 -1.63
CA ARG A 67 6.20 15.25 -2.57
C ARG A 67 5.40 13.97 -2.41
N CYS A 68 5.18 13.52 -1.17
CA CYS A 68 4.44 12.30 -0.86
C CYS A 68 2.94 12.41 -1.21
N GLU A 69 2.29 13.51 -0.82
CA GLU A 69 0.88 13.77 -1.12
C GLU A 69 0.64 13.86 -2.63
N LYS A 70 1.53 14.55 -3.37
CA LYS A 70 1.50 14.60 -4.84
C LYS A 70 1.69 13.21 -5.47
N LYS A 71 2.59 12.38 -4.94
CA LYS A 71 2.79 10.99 -5.40
C LYS A 71 1.55 10.13 -5.18
N ALA A 72 0.92 10.24 -4.00
CA ALA A 72 -0.27 9.49 -3.64
C ALA A 72 -1.50 9.90 -4.49
N ALA A 73 -1.71 11.21 -4.68
CA ALA A 73 -2.78 11.72 -5.54
C ALA A 73 -2.66 11.22 -6.99
N ALA A 74 -1.43 11.16 -7.53
CA ALA A 74 -1.14 10.61 -8.85
C ALA A 74 -1.31 9.07 -8.95
N LEU A 75 -1.60 8.38 -7.84
CA LEU A 75 -1.84 6.94 -7.74
C LEU A 75 -3.24 6.61 -7.19
N GLU A 76 -4.13 7.61 -7.10
CA GLU A 76 -5.51 7.51 -6.60
C GLU A 76 -5.61 7.09 -5.12
N LEU A 77 -4.57 7.43 -4.33
CA LEU A 77 -4.49 7.17 -2.90
C LEU A 77 -4.81 8.43 -2.08
N ASN A 78 -5.59 8.26 -1.02
CA ASN A 78 -5.75 9.25 0.04
C ASN A 78 -4.65 9.02 1.10
N LEU A 79 -3.79 10.02 1.35
CA LEU A 79 -2.58 9.86 2.16
C LEU A 79 -2.62 10.66 3.47
N ASN A 80 -2.74 9.95 4.59
CA ASN A 80 -2.61 10.53 5.93
C ASN A 80 -1.13 10.63 6.32
N PHE A 81 -0.44 11.71 5.90
CA PHE A 81 1.00 11.91 6.13
C PHE A 81 1.28 12.60 7.47
N VAL A 82 1.57 11.81 8.52
CA VAL A 82 1.65 12.25 9.92
C VAL A 82 3.02 11.99 10.55
N GLN A 83 3.34 12.71 11.63
CA GLN A 83 4.62 12.60 12.36
C GLN A 83 4.42 12.75 13.86
N SER A 84 5.11 11.93 14.65
CA SER A 84 5.18 12.11 16.10
C SER A 84 6.53 11.70 16.68
N ASN A 85 6.92 12.38 17.76
CA ASN A 85 8.05 12.00 18.62
C ASN A 85 7.66 11.03 19.74
N TRP A 86 6.37 10.70 19.88
CA TRP A 86 5.82 9.84 20.91
C TRP A 86 5.44 8.46 20.35
N GLU A 87 5.95 7.39 20.97
CA GLU A 87 5.66 5.99 20.59
C GLU A 87 4.16 5.68 20.63
N GLY A 88 3.48 6.05 21.72
CA GLY A 88 2.03 5.85 21.89
C GLY A 88 1.22 6.46 20.76
N GLN A 89 1.55 7.68 20.32
CA GLN A 89 0.83 8.35 19.24
C GLN A 89 0.94 7.61 17.88
N LEU A 90 2.08 6.93 17.63
CA LEU A 90 2.24 6.08 16.44
C LEU A 90 1.40 4.81 16.58
N VAL A 91 1.37 4.20 17.77
CA VAL A 91 0.51 3.05 18.10
C VAL A 91 -0.97 3.41 17.93
N ASP A 92 -1.40 4.57 18.42
CA ASP A 92 -2.79 5.07 18.27
C ASP A 92 -3.17 5.23 16.80
N TRP A 93 -2.29 5.78 15.96
CA TRP A 93 -2.53 5.91 14.52
C TRP A 93 -2.53 4.56 13.79
N ILE A 94 -1.71 3.59 14.20
CA ILE A 94 -1.78 2.22 13.66
C ILE A 94 -3.12 1.59 14.04
N GLN A 95 -3.58 1.76 15.29
CA GLN A 95 -4.87 1.25 15.74
C GLN A 95 -6.05 1.90 14.99
N GLN A 96 -6.02 3.22 14.80
CA GLN A 96 -7.01 3.95 14.01
C GLN A 96 -7.03 3.46 12.55
N ALA A 97 -5.86 3.29 11.93
CA ALA A 97 -5.75 2.81 10.56
C ALA A 97 -6.44 1.45 10.33
N ARG A 98 -6.57 0.59 11.36
CA ARG A 98 -7.25 -0.72 11.25
C ARG A 98 -8.71 -0.63 10.81
N GLY A 99 -9.39 0.48 11.10
CA GLY A 99 -10.78 0.72 10.66
C GLY A 99 -10.87 1.35 9.26
N ASP A 100 -9.95 2.28 8.97
CA ASP A 100 -10.13 3.26 7.90
C ASP A 100 -9.23 3.02 6.66
N ALA A 101 -8.17 2.21 6.78
CA ALA A 101 -7.07 2.18 5.81
C ALA A 101 -6.78 0.80 5.22
N GLN A 102 -6.25 0.78 4.00
CA GLN A 102 -5.85 -0.44 3.29
C GLN A 102 -4.33 -0.68 3.36
N GLY A 103 -3.56 0.32 3.79
CA GLY A 103 -2.12 0.17 4.03
C GLY A 103 -1.53 1.18 5.01
N VAL A 104 -0.40 0.80 5.62
CA VAL A 104 0.45 1.63 6.48
C VAL A 104 1.86 1.65 5.91
N ILE A 105 2.38 2.84 5.66
CA ILE A 105 3.80 3.08 5.38
C ILE A 105 4.40 3.67 6.65
N ILE A 106 5.55 3.17 7.11
CA ILE A 106 6.15 3.62 8.37
C ILE A 106 7.66 3.82 8.29
N ASN A 107 8.11 5.02 8.65
CA ASN A 107 9.49 5.28 9.09
C ASN A 107 9.47 5.47 10.60
N ALA A 108 9.70 4.42 11.38
CA ALA A 108 9.73 4.51 12.84
C ALA A 108 10.99 5.22 13.40
N ALA A 109 11.93 5.61 12.53
CA ALA A 109 13.17 6.31 12.85
C ALA A 109 13.96 5.63 13.99
N GLY A 110 14.05 6.26 15.17
CA GLY A 110 14.73 5.69 16.33
C GLY A 110 13.98 4.50 16.97
N LEU A 111 12.65 4.45 16.88
CA LEU A 111 11.82 3.44 17.54
C LEU A 111 11.88 2.08 16.83
N THR A 112 12.30 2.06 15.55
CA THR A 112 12.49 0.83 14.76
C THR A 112 13.42 -0.17 15.47
N TYR A 113 14.39 0.32 16.25
CA TYR A 113 15.43 -0.49 16.91
C TYR A 113 15.03 -0.95 18.33
N SER A 114 13.85 -0.60 18.84
CA SER A 114 13.47 -0.87 20.24
C SER A 114 11.97 -1.07 20.52
N SER A 115 11.08 -0.65 19.62
CA SER A 115 9.63 -0.61 19.89
C SER A 115 8.95 -1.93 19.62
N ILE A 116 8.75 -2.70 20.68
CA ILE A 116 7.80 -3.82 20.70
C ILE A 116 6.34 -3.31 20.58
N PRO A 117 5.90 -2.20 21.23
CA PRO A 117 4.53 -1.70 21.08
C PRO A 117 4.12 -1.37 19.64
N ILE A 118 5.02 -0.78 18.84
CA ILE A 118 4.75 -0.52 17.42
C ILE A 118 4.73 -1.83 16.61
N LEU A 119 5.62 -2.79 16.91
CA LEU A 119 5.60 -4.10 16.28
C LEU A 119 4.26 -4.83 16.53
N ASP A 120 3.79 -4.88 17.77
CA ASP A 120 2.54 -5.59 18.11
C ASP A 120 1.30 -4.88 17.53
N ALA A 121 1.32 -3.55 17.45
CA ALA A 121 0.29 -2.77 16.75
C ALA A 121 0.29 -3.06 15.24
N LEU A 122 1.47 -3.13 14.59
CA LEU A 122 1.61 -3.47 13.17
C LEU A 122 1.20 -4.92 12.88
N LEU A 123 1.62 -5.89 13.70
CA LEU A 123 1.17 -7.29 13.59
C LEU A 123 -0.35 -7.47 13.76
N SER A 124 -1.02 -6.48 14.34
CA SER A 124 -2.48 -6.43 14.47
C SER A 124 -3.18 -5.74 13.30
N PHE A 125 -2.47 -5.02 12.43
CA PHE A 125 -3.06 -4.30 11.30
C PHE A 125 -3.34 -5.26 10.12
N PRO A 126 -4.57 -5.32 9.58
CA PRO A 126 -4.97 -6.33 8.59
C PRO A 126 -4.64 -5.95 7.14
N GLY A 127 -4.17 -4.73 6.87
CA GLY A 127 -3.80 -4.25 5.54
C GLY A 127 -2.31 -4.46 5.23
N ARG A 128 -1.84 -3.82 4.14
CA ARG A 128 -0.44 -3.92 3.69
C ARG A 128 0.49 -3.00 4.50
N ILE A 129 1.73 -3.43 4.75
CA ILE A 129 2.71 -2.69 5.57
C ILE A 129 4.03 -2.53 4.82
N VAL A 130 4.53 -1.30 4.70
CA VAL A 130 5.85 -1.01 4.11
C VAL A 130 6.69 -0.19 5.09
N GLU A 131 7.89 -0.68 5.40
CA GLU A 131 8.86 0.02 6.24
C GLU A 131 9.80 0.88 5.39
N VAL A 132 10.11 2.10 5.84
CA VAL A 132 10.91 3.08 5.09
C VAL A 132 11.99 3.70 5.97
N HIS A 133 13.23 3.73 5.48
CA HIS A 133 14.35 4.43 6.14
C HIS A 133 15.00 5.44 5.23
N MET A 134 15.03 6.70 5.66
CA MET A 134 15.70 7.80 4.95
C MET A 134 17.19 7.50 4.69
N SER A 135 17.89 6.95 5.69
CA SER A 135 19.30 6.52 5.61
C SER A 135 19.44 5.01 5.47
N ASN A 136 20.51 4.52 4.82
CA ASN A 136 20.82 3.09 4.78
C ASN A 136 21.26 2.63 6.19
N ILE A 137 20.39 1.90 6.90
CA ILE A 137 20.62 1.50 8.30
C ILE A 137 21.77 0.49 8.45
N TRP A 138 22.07 -0.30 7.43
CA TRP A 138 23.17 -1.29 7.44
C TRP A 138 24.55 -0.66 7.19
N ARG A 139 24.60 0.59 6.72
CA ARG A 139 25.85 1.39 6.67
C ARG A 139 26.16 2.15 7.97
N ARG A 140 25.34 1.95 9.01
CA ARG A 140 25.41 2.66 10.29
C ARG A 140 25.91 1.76 11.42
N GLU A 141 25.83 2.23 12.66
CA GLU A 141 26.19 1.51 13.87
C GLU A 141 25.46 0.14 13.95
N SER A 142 26.12 -0.92 14.43
CA SER A 142 25.59 -2.30 14.37
C SER A 142 24.24 -2.51 15.05
N PHE A 143 23.92 -1.75 16.11
CA PHE A 143 22.61 -1.79 16.76
C PHE A 143 21.46 -1.31 15.84
N ARG A 144 21.77 -0.66 14.71
CA ARG A 144 20.79 -0.24 13.70
C ARG A 144 20.56 -1.27 12.59
N HIS A 145 21.30 -2.39 12.60
CA HIS A 145 21.17 -3.41 11.55
C HIS A 145 19.95 -4.31 11.78
N HIS A 146 19.38 -4.28 13.00
CA HIS A 146 18.17 -4.98 13.39
C HIS A 146 17.02 -3.98 13.63
N SER A 147 15.95 -4.11 12.87
CA SER A 147 14.67 -3.42 13.11
C SER A 147 13.64 -4.44 13.57
N TYR A 148 12.95 -4.17 14.67
CA TYR A 148 11.90 -5.04 15.19
C TYR A 148 10.68 -5.05 14.26
N ILE A 149 10.32 -3.88 13.71
CA ILE A 149 9.09 -3.72 12.93
C ILE A 149 9.17 -4.36 11.53
N SER A 150 10.37 -4.64 11.01
CA SER A 150 10.55 -5.39 9.75
C SER A 150 9.86 -6.75 9.74
N LYS A 151 9.63 -7.34 10.93
CA LYS A 151 8.89 -8.59 11.09
C LYS A 151 7.42 -8.50 10.65
N ALA A 152 6.85 -7.29 10.61
CA ALA A 152 5.46 -7.06 10.23
C ALA A 152 5.28 -6.49 8.81
N ALA A 153 6.35 -6.15 8.10
CA ALA A 153 6.27 -5.49 6.79
C ALA A 153 6.21 -6.47 5.61
N ASP A 154 5.37 -6.18 4.60
CA ASP A 154 5.43 -6.81 3.27
C ASP A 154 6.77 -6.52 2.56
N GLY A 155 7.45 -5.43 2.94
CA GLY A 155 8.76 -5.05 2.40
C GLY A 155 9.39 -3.83 3.08
N VAL A 156 10.71 -3.69 2.94
CA VAL A 156 11.53 -2.63 3.54
C VAL A 156 12.29 -1.87 2.46
N ILE A 157 12.24 -0.53 2.49
CA ILE A 157 13.00 0.36 1.60
C ILE A 157 13.94 1.22 2.46
N ALA A 158 15.24 1.21 2.19
CA ALA A 158 16.21 1.93 3.03
C ALA A 158 17.32 2.63 2.24
N GLY A 159 17.62 3.87 2.62
CA GLY A 159 18.79 4.62 2.14
C GLY A 159 18.67 5.26 0.77
N LEU A 160 17.45 5.40 0.24
CA LEU A 160 17.14 6.10 -1.01
C LEU A 160 16.68 7.56 -0.76
N GLY A 161 16.88 8.10 0.45
CA GLY A 161 16.46 9.44 0.80
C GLY A 161 14.94 9.66 0.63
N ALA A 162 14.57 10.87 0.21
CA ALA A 162 13.19 11.23 -0.09
C ALA A 162 12.58 10.40 -1.24
N ASP A 163 13.39 9.93 -2.19
CA ASP A 163 12.90 9.10 -3.29
C ASP A 163 12.42 7.73 -2.77
N GLY A 164 13.02 7.24 -1.68
CA GLY A 164 12.57 6.04 -0.95
C GLY A 164 11.14 6.17 -0.37
N TYR A 165 10.71 7.39 -0.01
CA TYR A 165 9.33 7.64 0.42
C TYR A 165 8.36 7.54 -0.76
N GLU A 166 8.69 8.15 -1.91
CA GLU A 166 7.86 8.07 -3.10
C GLU A 166 7.75 6.64 -3.65
N LEU A 167 8.85 5.88 -3.61
CA LEU A 167 8.89 4.47 -3.98
C LEU A 167 8.06 3.60 -3.03
N ALA A 168 7.98 3.93 -1.74
CA ALA A 168 7.13 3.24 -0.79
C ALA A 168 5.63 3.44 -1.07
N ILE A 169 5.23 4.64 -1.48
CA ILE A 169 3.85 4.95 -1.89
C ILE A 169 3.48 4.19 -3.16
N GLU A 170 4.41 4.11 -4.13
CA GLU A 170 4.18 3.32 -5.35
C GLU A 170 4.14 1.80 -5.07
N ALA A 171 5.02 1.30 -4.20
CA ALA A 171 4.99 -0.07 -3.74
C ALA A 171 3.67 -0.40 -3.03
N MET A 172 3.18 0.50 -2.17
CA MET A 172 1.90 0.37 -1.46
C MET A 172 0.71 0.33 -2.43
N ALA A 173 0.66 1.23 -3.42
CA ALA A 173 -0.37 1.23 -4.46
C ALA A 173 -0.40 -0.12 -5.22
N ARG A 174 0.78 -0.68 -5.53
CA ARG A 174 0.94 -1.99 -6.18
C ARG A 174 0.54 -3.16 -5.26
N LEU A 175 0.85 -3.09 -3.96
CA LEU A 175 0.52 -4.13 -2.96
C LEU A 175 -0.97 -4.22 -2.64
N ILE A 176 -1.67 -3.07 -2.55
CA ILE A 176 -3.12 -3.03 -2.28
C ILE A 176 -3.93 -3.52 -3.51
N ARG A 177 -3.41 -3.31 -4.73
CA ARG A 177 -4.04 -3.78 -5.98
C ARG A 177 -3.79 -5.27 -6.28
N ARG A 178 -2.98 -5.99 -5.49
CA ARG A 178 -2.77 -7.44 -5.63
C ARG A 178 -3.83 -8.22 -4.84
N PRO A 179 -4.43 -9.29 -5.41
CA PRO A 179 -5.17 -10.28 -4.62
C PRO A 179 -4.30 -10.83 -3.48
N THR A 180 -4.95 -11.13 -2.35
CA THR A 180 -4.41 -11.87 -1.21
C THR A 180 -4.53 -13.37 -1.45
#